data_AF-A0A397VNE2-F1
#
_entry.id   AF-A0A397VNE2-F1
#
_cell.length_a   1.000
_cell.length_b   1.000
_cell.length_c   1.000
_cell.angle_alpha   90.00
_cell.angle_beta   90.00
_cell.angle_gamma   90.00
#
_symmetry.space_group_name_H-M   'P 1'
#
loop_
_entity.id
_entity.type
_entity.pdbx_description
1 polymer ?
#
loop_
_entity_poly.entity_id
_entity_poly.type
_entity_poly.pdbx_seq_one_letter_code
_entity_poly.pdbx_strand_id
1 'polypeptide(L)'
;MIEWIPFDHIDWVVHKAKGGFGSVYTARWIDGPIIDWDDFGQKFIRDGSTIIILKSLDNSSNINENLIKEALAHLNVAKKKTQLTGVNMLYGITKHPYTGNYMLLLEKAECDLREYLQNNDNRLTWKKRYRLLNEISQALDIIHTNGMVHRDFHPGNILLKANNQWTVGDLGFCGPVSDESLRNKCYGVLPYIAPEIIYNGNFECYTSSAEIYSFGGKLLLGLHHLIIIVMIFI
;
A
#
# COMPACT_ATOMS: atom_id res chain seq x y z
N MET A 1 4.33 10.87 -10.91
CA MET A 1 3.37 10.98 -12.02
C MET A 1 2.75 9.61 -12.20
N ILE A 2 1.44 9.51 -12.39
CA ILE A 2 0.76 8.24 -12.69
C ILE A 2 0.51 8.20 -14.19
N GLU A 3 0.93 7.11 -14.84
CA GLU A 3 0.89 6.95 -16.29
C GLU A 3 -0.25 6.01 -16.74
N TRP A 4 -0.75 6.19 -17.96
CA TRP A 4 -1.49 5.14 -18.67
C TRP A 4 -0.49 4.28 -19.46
N ILE A 5 -0.38 3.00 -19.13
CA ILE A 5 0.54 2.07 -19.81
C ILE A 5 -0.26 1.16 -20.75
N PRO A 6 -0.03 1.25 -22.08
CA PRO A 6 -0.57 0.28 -23.03
C PRO A 6 -0.16 -1.14 -22.66
N PHE A 7 -1.10 -2.09 -22.69
CA PHE A 7 -0.85 -3.44 -22.19
C PHE A 7 0.18 -4.22 -23.04
N ASP A 8 0.35 -3.86 -24.31
CA ASP A 8 1.36 -4.40 -25.21
C ASP A 8 2.80 -3.99 -24.84
N HIS A 9 2.97 -3.01 -23.95
CA HIS A 9 4.27 -2.68 -23.34
C HIS A 9 4.56 -3.50 -22.08
N ILE A 10 3.71 -4.49 -21.78
CA ILE A 10 3.81 -5.37 -20.62
C ILE A 10 3.88 -6.81 -21.11
N ASP A 11 4.91 -7.53 -20.71
CA ASP A 11 5.08 -8.94 -21.04
C ASP A 11 5.44 -9.79 -19.82
N TRP A 12 5.64 -11.09 -20.05
CA TRP A 12 5.99 -12.06 -19.01
C TRP A 12 5.03 -12.00 -17.80
N VAL A 13 3.71 -11.95 -18.07
CA VAL A 13 2.68 -11.86 -17.03
C VAL A 13 2.47 -13.23 -16.37
N VAL A 14 2.79 -13.31 -15.08
CA VAL A 14 2.69 -14.53 -14.26
C VAL A 14 1.74 -14.29 -13.09
N HIS A 15 0.67 -15.08 -13.01
CA HIS A 15 -0.26 -15.04 -11.88
C HIS A 15 0.46 -15.44 -10.58
N LYS A 16 0.33 -14.61 -9.54
CA LYS A 16 0.93 -14.84 -8.22
C LYS A 16 -0.09 -15.34 -7.21
N ALA A 17 -1.20 -14.64 -7.08
CA ALA A 17 -2.20 -14.95 -6.07
C ALA A 17 -3.56 -14.38 -6.48
N LYS A 18 -4.61 -15.03 -5.96
CA LYS A 18 -5.98 -14.53 -6.01
C LYS A 18 -6.48 -14.36 -4.58
N GLY A 19 -6.83 -13.12 -4.21
CA GLY A 19 -7.39 -12.77 -2.92
C GLY A 19 -8.89 -12.50 -3.00
N GLY A 20 -9.49 -12.12 -1.86
CA GLY A 20 -10.91 -11.75 -1.80
C GLY A 20 -11.28 -10.49 -2.58
N PHE A 21 -10.28 -9.67 -2.93
CA PHE A 21 -10.48 -8.38 -3.61
C PHE A 21 -9.93 -8.35 -5.04
N GLY A 22 -9.34 -9.44 -5.53
CA GLY A 22 -8.82 -9.47 -6.90
C GLY A 22 -7.63 -10.40 -7.11
N SER A 23 -7.02 -10.28 -8.28
CA SER A 23 -5.87 -11.09 -8.70
C SER A 23 -4.61 -10.24 -8.79
N VAL A 24 -3.49 -10.83 -8.38
CA VAL A 24 -2.17 -10.21 -8.39
C VAL A 24 -1.27 -11.00 -9.32
N TYR A 25 -0.54 -10.28 -10.17
CA TYR A 25 0.40 -10.84 -11.14
C TYR A 25 1.75 -10.15 -11.00
N THR A 26 2.82 -10.86 -11.29
CA THR A 26 4.12 -10.24 -11.60
C THR A 26 4.24 -10.12 -13.11
N ALA A 27 4.75 -9.01 -13.60
CA ALA A 27 4.98 -8.79 -15.01
C ALA A 27 6.25 -7.97 -15.22
N ARG A 28 6.71 -7.90 -16.48
CA ARG A 28 7.78 -7.01 -16.90
C ARG A 28 7.19 -5.87 -17.71
N TRP A 29 7.48 -4.63 -17.30
CA TRP A 29 7.19 -3.43 -18.08
C TRP A 29 8.41 -3.11 -18.92
N ILE A 30 8.26 -3.16 -20.25
CA ILE A 30 9.36 -3.15 -21.22
C ILE A 30 10.15 -1.83 -21.17
N ASP A 31 9.45 -0.69 -21.11
CA ASP A 31 10.14 0.61 -21.15
C ASP A 31 10.54 1.12 -19.77
N GLY A 32 9.81 0.70 -18.72
CA GLY A 32 10.02 1.16 -17.36
C GLY A 32 9.54 2.59 -17.07
N PRO A 33 9.73 3.02 -15.81
CA PRO A 33 9.27 4.33 -15.34
C PRO A 33 10.00 5.48 -16.02
N ILE A 34 9.28 6.59 -16.21
CA ILE A 34 9.86 7.86 -16.67
C ILE A 34 10.71 8.42 -15.54
N ILE A 35 11.98 8.72 -15.85
CA ILE A 35 12.94 9.28 -14.90
C ILE A 35 13.28 10.74 -15.20
N ASP A 36 13.19 11.17 -16.47
CA ASP A 36 13.52 12.53 -16.86
C ASP A 36 12.89 12.93 -18.21
N TRP A 37 13.01 14.19 -18.58
CA TRP A 37 12.64 14.74 -19.88
C TRP A 37 13.87 15.24 -20.64
N ASP A 38 14.08 14.73 -21.85
CA ASP A 38 15.13 15.21 -22.75
C ASP A 38 14.62 16.42 -23.54
N ASP A 39 15.02 17.62 -23.14
CA ASP A 39 14.64 18.88 -23.80
C ASP A 39 15.06 18.93 -25.28
N PHE A 40 16.18 18.31 -25.64
CA PHE A 40 16.70 18.33 -27.02
C PHE A 40 15.98 17.31 -27.89
N GLY A 41 15.84 16.09 -27.39
CA GLY A 41 15.14 15.00 -28.08
C GLY A 41 13.62 15.10 -28.03
N GLN A 42 13.07 16.01 -27.21
CA GLN A 42 11.63 16.16 -26.91
C GLN A 42 10.95 14.83 -26.61
N LYS A 43 11.59 14.04 -25.73
CA LYS A 43 11.11 12.70 -25.36
C LYS A 43 11.36 12.41 -23.89
N PHE A 44 10.53 11.55 -23.33
CA PHE A 44 10.76 11.03 -21.98
C PHE A 44 11.93 10.05 -21.96
N ILE A 45 12.82 10.24 -20.99
CA ILE A 45 13.86 9.27 -20.63
C ILE A 45 13.24 8.27 -19.64
N ARG A 46 13.43 6.97 -19.91
CA ARG A 46 12.92 5.89 -19.07
C ARG A 46 14.05 5.04 -18.51
N ASP A 47 13.81 4.45 -17.34
CA ASP A 47 14.79 3.63 -16.62
C ASP A 47 15.02 2.24 -17.27
N GLY A 48 14.24 1.91 -18.29
CA GLY A 48 14.29 0.62 -18.97
C GLY A 48 13.52 -0.48 -18.24
N SER A 49 13.60 -1.68 -18.81
CA SER A 49 12.79 -2.84 -18.41
C SER A 49 12.79 -3.07 -16.89
N THR A 50 11.60 -3.02 -16.29
CA THR A 50 11.40 -3.13 -14.84
C THR A 50 10.38 -4.22 -14.50
N ILE A 51 10.62 -4.98 -13.43
CA ILE A 51 9.64 -5.95 -12.91
C ILE A 51 8.64 -5.23 -12.01
N ILE A 52 7.35 -5.42 -12.29
CA ILE A 52 6.24 -4.75 -11.61
C ILE A 52 5.22 -5.76 -11.11
N ILE A 53 4.31 -5.26 -10.27
CA ILE A 53 3.12 -5.98 -9.83
C ILE A 53 1.90 -5.41 -10.55
N LEU A 54 1.11 -6.28 -11.16
CA LEU A 54 -0.22 -5.94 -11.65
C LEU A 54 -1.26 -6.38 -10.63
N LYS A 55 -2.11 -5.46 -10.19
CA LYS A 55 -3.28 -5.76 -9.35
C LYS A 55 -4.55 -5.50 -10.16
N SER A 56 -5.32 -6.55 -10.43
CA SER A 56 -6.70 -6.44 -10.93
C SER A 56 -7.66 -6.62 -9.77
N LEU A 57 -8.82 -5.97 -9.84
CA LEU A 57 -9.96 -6.31 -8.97
C LEU A 57 -10.89 -7.24 -9.76
N ASP A 58 -11.15 -8.43 -9.22
CA ASP A 58 -12.01 -9.43 -9.87
C ASP A 58 -13.43 -9.34 -9.30
N ASN A 59 -14.46 -9.60 -10.12
CA ASN A 59 -15.82 -9.97 -9.71
C ASN A 59 -16.58 -9.01 -8.76
N SER A 60 -16.70 -7.73 -9.10
CA SER A 60 -17.78 -6.88 -8.56
C SER A 60 -18.56 -6.17 -9.67
N SER A 61 -19.82 -5.84 -9.43
CA SER A 61 -20.61 -5.04 -10.38
C SER A 61 -20.02 -3.64 -10.64
N ASN A 62 -19.10 -3.18 -9.78
CA ASN A 62 -18.51 -1.85 -9.75
C ASN A 62 -16.95 -1.87 -9.75
N ILE A 63 -16.31 -2.85 -10.41
CA ILE A 63 -14.84 -3.06 -10.44
C ILE A 63 -14.05 -1.75 -10.67
N ASN A 64 -14.52 -0.93 -11.61
CA ASN A 64 -13.85 0.32 -11.97
C ASN A 64 -13.85 1.32 -10.81
N GLU A 65 -14.90 1.39 -9.99
CA GLU A 65 -14.99 2.38 -8.91
C GLU A 65 -13.99 2.11 -7.80
N ASN A 66 -13.83 0.85 -7.37
CA ASN A 66 -12.90 0.50 -6.30
C ASN A 66 -11.44 0.67 -6.74
N LEU A 67 -11.11 0.29 -7.97
CA LEU A 67 -9.77 0.49 -8.52
C LEU A 67 -9.45 1.97 -8.69
N ILE A 68 -10.42 2.77 -9.15
CA ILE A 68 -10.29 4.23 -9.23
C ILE A 68 -10.10 4.82 -7.84
N LYS A 69 -10.85 4.37 -6.82
CA LYS A 69 -10.66 4.82 -5.43
C LYS A 69 -9.25 4.54 -4.91
N GLU A 70 -8.73 3.34 -5.14
CA GLU A 70 -7.35 2.98 -4.76
C GLU A 70 -6.32 3.85 -5.50
N ALA A 71 -6.48 4.05 -6.81
CA ALA A 71 -5.60 4.93 -7.58
C ALA A 71 -5.65 6.39 -7.10
N LEU A 72 -6.84 6.89 -6.75
CA LEU A 72 -7.03 8.22 -6.18
C LEU A 72 -6.39 8.34 -4.79
N ALA A 73 -6.44 7.30 -3.96
CA ALA A 73 -5.75 7.28 -2.68
C ALA A 73 -4.24 7.43 -2.86
N HIS A 74 -3.64 6.68 -3.79
CA HIS A 74 -2.22 6.84 -4.15
C HIS A 74 -1.89 8.26 -4.62
N LEU A 75 -2.73 8.86 -5.48
CA LEU A 75 -2.54 10.25 -5.91
C LEU A 75 -2.59 11.24 -4.75
N ASN A 76 -3.55 11.07 -3.84
CA ASN A 76 -3.73 11.98 -2.71
C ASN A 76 -2.54 11.92 -1.74
N VAL A 77 -2.03 10.72 -1.45
CA VAL A 77 -0.82 10.56 -0.62
C VAL A 77 0.37 11.25 -1.29
N ALA A 78 0.51 11.11 -2.61
CA ALA A 78 1.65 11.63 -3.37
C ALA A 78 1.63 13.16 -3.61
N LYS A 79 0.53 13.87 -3.31
CA LYS A 79 0.40 15.33 -3.55
C LYS A 79 1.38 16.17 -2.75
N LYS A 80 1.74 15.74 -1.55
CA LYS A 80 2.78 16.40 -0.76
C LYS A 80 4.14 15.87 -1.22
N LYS A 81 4.86 16.65 -2.03
CA LYS A 81 6.22 16.35 -2.52
C LYS A 81 7.24 16.30 -1.36
N THR A 82 7.15 15.32 -0.48
CA THR A 82 8.26 14.92 0.37
C THR A 82 9.02 13.83 -0.37
N GLN A 83 10.33 13.97 -0.49
CA GLN A 83 11.25 13.02 -1.17
C GLN A 83 11.33 11.63 -0.49
N LEU A 84 10.40 11.30 0.42
CA LEU A 84 10.38 10.07 1.18
C LEU A 84 9.04 9.36 0.98
N THR A 85 9.08 8.37 0.09
CA THR A 85 7.96 7.52 -0.30
C THR A 85 7.67 6.51 0.79
N GLY A 86 6.91 6.90 1.81
CA GLY A 86 6.42 5.98 2.85
C GLY A 86 5.39 4.98 2.31
N VAL A 87 4.76 5.27 1.17
CA VAL A 87 3.76 4.42 0.52
C VAL A 87 4.33 3.78 -0.74
N ASN A 88 3.97 2.52 -1.00
CA ASN A 88 4.42 1.78 -2.17
C ASN A 88 4.00 2.50 -3.47
N MET A 89 4.90 2.52 -4.45
CA MET A 89 4.72 3.34 -5.63
C MET A 89 3.66 2.76 -6.58
N LEU A 90 2.74 3.62 -7.01
CA LEU A 90 1.85 3.37 -8.14
C LEU A 90 2.43 4.06 -9.37
N TYR A 91 2.93 3.26 -10.32
CA TYR A 91 3.46 3.76 -11.59
C TYR A 91 2.34 4.21 -12.52
N GLY A 92 1.23 3.47 -12.55
CA GLY A 92 0.22 3.72 -13.55
C GLY A 92 -0.94 2.74 -13.56
N ILE A 93 -1.75 2.86 -14.59
CA ILE A 93 -2.93 2.04 -14.85
C ILE A 93 -2.80 1.46 -16.25
N THR A 94 -3.20 0.20 -16.42
CA THR A 94 -3.36 -0.44 -17.73
C THR A 94 -4.75 -1.08 -17.82
N LYS A 95 -5.09 -1.62 -19.00
CA LYS A 95 -6.31 -2.38 -19.24
C LYS A 95 -5.99 -3.65 -20.00
N HIS A 96 -6.35 -4.78 -19.42
CA HIS A 96 -6.10 -6.07 -20.03
C HIS A 96 -6.93 -6.22 -21.32
N PRO A 97 -6.33 -6.56 -22.47
CA PRO A 97 -6.98 -6.47 -23.78
C PRO A 97 -8.15 -7.45 -23.94
N TYR A 98 -8.05 -8.65 -23.35
CA TYR A 98 -9.07 -9.69 -23.50
C TYR A 98 -10.22 -9.59 -22.49
N THR A 99 -9.92 -9.36 -21.21
CA THR A 99 -10.94 -9.27 -20.14
C THR A 99 -11.54 -7.88 -20.04
N GLY A 100 -10.87 -6.85 -20.55
CA GLY A 100 -11.27 -5.45 -20.39
C GLY A 100 -11.08 -4.89 -18.98
N ASN A 101 -10.49 -5.66 -18.06
CA ASN A 101 -10.27 -5.23 -16.68
C ASN A 101 -9.16 -4.20 -16.60
N TYR A 102 -9.40 -3.12 -15.85
CA TYR A 102 -8.33 -2.20 -15.45
C TYR A 102 -7.44 -2.85 -14.39
N MET A 103 -6.15 -2.49 -14.42
CA MET A 103 -5.15 -3.01 -13.50
C MET A 103 -4.22 -1.90 -13.05
N LEU A 104 -3.82 -1.91 -11.79
CA LEU A 104 -2.81 -1.01 -11.25
C LEU A 104 -1.41 -1.59 -11.48
N LEU A 105 -0.46 -0.76 -11.93
CA LEU A 105 0.97 -1.08 -12.00
C LEU A 105 1.67 -0.56 -10.75
N LEU A 106 2.02 -1.46 -9.85
CA LEU A 106 2.66 -1.16 -8.57
C LEU A 106 4.13 -1.58 -8.59
N GLU A 107 4.95 -0.89 -7.80
CA GLU A 107 6.33 -1.30 -7.52
C GLU A 107 6.36 -2.69 -6.87
N LYS A 108 7.27 -3.54 -7.36
CA LYS A 108 7.51 -4.86 -6.79
C LYS A 108 8.26 -4.73 -5.46
N ALA A 109 7.69 -5.32 -4.43
CA ALA A 109 8.36 -5.59 -3.17
C ALA A 109 9.12 -6.93 -3.20
N GLU A 110 10.14 -7.06 -2.37
CA GLU A 110 10.86 -8.31 -2.14
C GLU A 110 10.06 -9.27 -1.26
N CYS A 111 9.42 -8.74 -0.20
CA CYS A 111 8.51 -9.48 0.66
C CYS A 111 7.63 -8.53 1.48
N ASP A 112 6.60 -9.08 2.14
CA ASP A 112 5.86 -8.38 3.20
C ASP A 112 6.53 -8.58 4.57
N LEU A 113 6.20 -7.75 5.57
CA LEU A 113 6.81 -7.82 6.89
C LEU A 113 6.46 -9.13 7.61
N ARG A 114 5.28 -9.71 7.38
CA ARG A 114 4.89 -10.99 7.98
C ARG A 114 5.82 -12.11 7.47
N GLU A 115 6.03 -12.18 6.16
CA GLU A 115 6.98 -13.12 5.54
C GLU A 115 8.41 -12.87 6.04
N TYR A 116 8.84 -11.60 6.09
CA TYR A 116 10.16 -11.25 6.60
C TYR A 116 10.38 -11.76 8.04
N LEU A 117 9.40 -11.59 8.92
CA LEU A 117 9.48 -12.02 10.31
C LEU A 117 9.52 -13.55 10.45
N GLN A 118 8.71 -14.25 9.65
CA GLN A 118 8.70 -15.72 9.59
C GLN A 118 10.05 -16.30 9.15
N ASN A 119 10.67 -15.71 8.12
CA ASN A 119 11.92 -16.21 7.55
C ASN A 119 13.17 -15.86 8.37
N ASN A 120 13.09 -14.89 9.28
CA ASN A 120 14.23 -14.41 10.07
C ASN A 120 14.14 -14.81 11.56
N ASP A 121 13.37 -15.85 11.92
CA ASP A 121 13.14 -16.29 13.31
C ASP A 121 12.73 -15.16 14.27
N ASN A 122 12.03 -14.12 13.78
CA ASN A 122 11.75 -12.88 14.51
C ASN A 122 13.01 -12.13 15.04
N ARG A 123 14.21 -12.46 14.57
CA ARG A 123 15.50 -11.88 14.98
C ARG A 123 15.81 -10.61 14.18
N LEU A 124 15.08 -9.56 14.49
CA LEU A 124 15.45 -8.21 14.05
C LEU A 124 16.45 -7.59 15.06
N THR A 125 17.53 -6.98 14.56
CA THR A 125 18.38 -6.15 15.42
C THR A 125 17.62 -4.87 15.82
N TRP A 126 17.95 -4.28 16.96
CA TRP A 126 17.37 -3.01 17.40
C TRP A 126 17.47 -1.91 16.33
N LYS A 127 18.60 -1.84 15.62
CA LYS A 127 18.79 -0.89 14.52
C LYS A 127 17.79 -1.11 13.38
N LYS A 128 17.55 -2.36 12.97
CA LYS A 128 16.55 -2.68 11.93
C LYS A 128 15.12 -2.39 12.41
N ARG A 129 14.80 -2.68 13.68
CA ARG A 129 13.49 -2.37 14.29
C ARG A 129 13.23 -0.88 14.33
N TYR A 130 14.19 -0.10 14.82
CA TYR A 130 14.08 1.36 14.85
C TYR A 130 13.85 1.92 13.45
N ARG A 131 14.62 1.45 12.46
CA ARG A 131 14.46 1.87 11.06
C ARG A 131 13.07 1.54 10.52
N LEU A 132 12.61 0.30 10.71
CA LEU A 132 11.25 -0.15 10.34
C LEU A 132 10.17 0.74 10.94
N LEU A 133 10.22 0.96 12.26
CA LEU A 133 9.24 1.79 12.97
C LEU A 133 9.27 3.23 12.47
N ASN A 134 10.45 3.82 12.29
CA ASN A 134 10.60 5.18 11.78
C ASN A 134 10.05 5.34 10.36
N GLU A 135 10.34 4.41 9.46
CA GLU A 135 9.84 4.44 8.07
C GLU A 135 8.31 4.28 8.00
N ILE A 136 7.74 3.38 8.82
CA ILE A 136 6.28 3.20 8.90
C ILE A 136 5.60 4.41 9.54
N SER A 137 6.16 4.96 10.62
CA SER A 137 5.61 6.18 11.25
C SER A 137 5.55 7.33 10.26
N GLN A 138 6.57 7.51 9.43
CA GLN A 138 6.57 8.52 8.37
C GLN A 138 5.50 8.22 7.31
N ALA A 139 5.31 6.96 6.92
CA ALA A 139 4.26 6.58 5.98
C ALA A 139 2.86 6.91 6.51
N LEU A 140 2.58 6.57 7.77
CA LEU A 140 1.29 6.85 8.42
C LEU A 140 1.06 8.36 8.57
N ASP A 141 2.09 9.12 8.97
CA ASP A 141 2.01 10.59 9.04
C ASP A 141 1.66 11.22 7.69
N ILE A 142 2.25 10.73 6.59
CA ILE A 142 1.90 11.19 5.24
C ILE A 142 0.42 10.87 4.93
N ILE A 143 -0.06 9.67 5.24
CA ILE A 143 -1.47 9.28 5.00
C ILE A 143 -2.41 10.19 5.82
N HIS A 144 -2.16 10.32 7.13
CA HIS A 144 -3.02 11.05 8.08
C HIS A 144 -3.02 12.56 7.82
N THR A 145 -1.87 13.16 7.53
CA THR A 145 -1.81 14.59 7.24
C THR A 145 -2.46 14.96 5.90
N ASN A 146 -2.74 14.00 5.03
CA ASN A 146 -3.59 14.16 3.84
C ASN A 146 -5.08 13.91 4.13
N GLY A 147 -5.47 13.78 5.40
CA GLY A 147 -6.86 13.57 5.83
C GLY A 147 -7.39 12.16 5.59
N MET A 148 -6.50 11.19 5.35
CA MET A 148 -6.85 9.82 5.02
C MET A 148 -6.47 8.86 6.16
N VAL A 149 -7.07 7.67 6.12
CA VAL A 149 -6.76 6.53 6.99
C VAL A 149 -6.61 5.30 6.10
N HIS A 150 -5.63 4.44 6.36
CA HIS A 150 -5.37 3.23 5.56
C HIS A 150 -6.47 2.16 5.75
N ARG A 151 -6.97 2.01 7.00
CA ARG A 151 -8.07 1.11 7.43
C ARG A 151 -7.80 -0.40 7.37
N ASP A 152 -6.79 -0.82 6.61
CA ASP A 152 -6.30 -2.21 6.57
C ASP A 152 -4.81 -2.30 6.92
N PHE A 153 -4.39 -1.60 7.97
CA PHE A 153 -2.98 -1.53 8.34
C PHE A 153 -2.54 -2.78 9.13
N HIS A 154 -1.65 -3.59 8.56
CA HIS A 154 -1.13 -4.82 9.17
C HIS A 154 0.22 -5.25 8.54
N PRO A 155 0.99 -6.19 9.14
CA PRO A 155 2.27 -6.65 8.60
C PRO A 155 2.26 -7.12 7.14
N GLY A 156 1.17 -7.72 6.66
CA GLY A 156 1.03 -8.11 5.25
C GLY A 156 0.95 -6.95 4.25
N ASN A 157 0.69 -5.73 4.72
CA ASN A 157 0.61 -4.50 3.91
C ASN A 157 1.82 -3.59 4.17
N ILE A 158 2.83 -4.08 4.90
CA ILE A 158 4.13 -3.42 5.07
C ILE A 158 5.11 -4.15 4.17
N LEU A 159 5.63 -3.46 3.16
CA LEU A 159 6.38 -4.04 2.06
C LEU A 159 7.86 -3.64 2.13
N LEU A 160 8.75 -4.60 1.91
CA LEU A 160 10.20 -4.36 1.82
C LEU A 160 10.59 -4.15 0.35
N LYS A 161 11.14 -2.99 0.03
CA LYS A 161 11.69 -2.68 -1.29
C LYS A 161 13.09 -3.28 -1.47
N ALA A 162 13.52 -3.43 -2.72
CA ALA A 162 14.85 -3.90 -3.09
C ALA A 162 15.99 -3.05 -2.50
N ASN A 163 15.75 -1.76 -2.26
CA ASN A 163 16.70 -0.84 -1.62
C ASN A 163 16.71 -0.91 -0.07
N ASN A 164 16.09 -1.95 0.53
CA ASN A 164 15.94 -2.15 1.97
C ASN A 164 15.13 -1.05 2.70
N GLN A 165 14.22 -0.39 1.99
CA GLN A 165 13.27 0.56 2.58
C GLN A 165 11.92 -0.13 2.80
N TRP A 166 11.31 0.12 3.96
CA TRP A 166 9.94 -0.29 4.24
C TRP A 166 8.93 0.76 3.77
N THR A 167 7.85 0.28 3.17
CA THR A 167 6.73 1.10 2.71
C THR A 167 5.39 0.48 3.11
N VAL A 168 4.35 1.28 3.12
CA VAL A 168 2.96 0.84 3.29
C VAL A 168 2.35 0.65 1.92
N GLY A 169 1.84 -0.55 1.64
CA GLY A 169 1.17 -0.91 0.39
C GLY A 169 -0.31 -1.23 0.60
N ASP A 170 -1.02 -1.50 -0.50
CA ASP A 170 -2.46 -1.79 -0.54
C ASP A 170 -3.36 -0.69 0.03
N LEU A 171 -3.64 0.31 -0.81
CA LEU A 171 -4.54 1.40 -0.47
C LEU A 171 -6.01 1.12 -0.82
N GLY A 172 -6.41 -0.16 -1.00
CA GLY A 172 -7.75 -0.52 -1.46
C GLY A 172 -8.89 -0.03 -0.56
N PHE A 173 -8.64 0.11 0.74
CA PHE A 173 -9.58 0.67 1.72
C PHE A 173 -9.22 2.08 2.20
N CYS A 174 -8.10 2.61 1.72
CA CYS A 174 -7.61 3.91 2.13
C CYS A 174 -8.56 5.00 1.63
N GLY A 175 -8.89 5.94 2.51
CA GLY A 175 -9.81 7.01 2.16
C GLY A 175 -9.99 8.04 3.26
N PRO A 176 -10.79 9.08 3.02
CA PRO A 176 -10.95 10.19 3.95
C PRO A 176 -11.66 9.76 5.23
N VAL A 177 -11.24 10.29 6.38
CA VAL A 177 -11.88 10.02 7.69
C VAL A 177 -13.40 10.25 7.66
N SER A 178 -13.84 11.24 6.89
CA SER A 178 -15.25 11.66 6.77
C SER A 178 -16.10 10.82 5.80
N ASP A 179 -15.62 9.67 5.32
CA ASP A 179 -16.39 8.83 4.40
C ASP A 179 -17.54 8.11 5.13
N GLU A 180 -18.69 8.79 5.22
CA GLU A 180 -19.90 8.26 5.86
C GLU A 180 -20.47 7.02 5.17
N SER A 181 -20.08 6.74 3.91
CA SER A 181 -20.52 5.54 3.19
C SER A 181 -19.98 4.22 3.77
N LEU A 182 -19.06 4.34 4.73
CA LEU A 182 -18.42 3.24 5.44
C LEU A 182 -18.96 3.08 6.87
N ARG A 183 -19.91 3.93 7.29
CA ARG A 183 -20.61 3.75 8.56
C ARG A 183 -21.24 2.36 8.61
N ASN A 184 -21.09 1.66 9.73
CA ASN A 184 -21.52 0.26 9.90
C ASN A 184 -20.80 -0.75 8.98
N LYS A 185 -19.65 -0.42 8.41
CA LYS A 185 -18.78 -1.38 7.69
C LYS A 185 -17.44 -1.50 8.40
N CYS A 186 -17.02 -2.74 8.64
CA CYS A 186 -15.73 -3.06 9.23
C CYS A 186 -14.80 -3.59 8.13
N TYR A 187 -13.66 -2.92 7.97
CA TYR A 187 -12.59 -3.33 7.07
C TYR A 187 -11.33 -3.65 7.86
N GLY A 188 -10.51 -4.52 7.29
CA GLY A 188 -9.22 -4.89 7.83
C GLY A 188 -9.19 -6.19 8.61
N VAL A 189 -8.00 -6.50 9.14
CA VAL A 189 -7.71 -7.80 9.75
C VAL A 189 -7.93 -7.73 11.26
N LEU A 190 -8.92 -8.49 11.76
CA LEU A 190 -9.49 -8.40 13.12
C LEU A 190 -8.49 -8.17 14.27
N PRO A 191 -7.34 -8.88 14.36
CA PRO A 191 -6.35 -8.61 15.40
C PRO A 191 -5.81 -7.18 15.44
N TYR A 192 -5.82 -6.46 14.31
CA TYR A 192 -5.26 -5.12 14.13
C TYR A 192 -6.32 -4.02 14.18
N ILE A 193 -7.60 -4.34 14.32
CA ILE A 193 -8.67 -3.35 14.38
C ILE A 193 -8.80 -2.83 15.81
N ALA A 194 -8.87 -1.51 15.97
CA ALA A 194 -9.01 -0.88 17.28
C ALA A 194 -10.37 -1.21 17.93
N PRO A 195 -10.42 -1.42 19.25
CA PRO A 195 -11.64 -1.86 19.94
C PRO A 195 -12.81 -0.87 19.80
N GLU A 196 -12.52 0.44 19.71
CA GLU A 196 -13.53 1.48 19.48
C GLU A 196 -14.25 1.34 18.14
N ILE A 197 -13.63 0.71 17.14
CA ILE A 197 -14.27 0.44 15.84
C ILE A 197 -15.29 -0.69 15.95
N ILE A 198 -15.16 -1.61 16.92
CA ILE A 198 -15.99 -2.83 17.05
C ILE A 198 -16.95 -2.74 18.25
N TYR A 199 -17.16 -1.53 18.79
CA TYR A 199 -17.90 -1.35 20.04
C TYR A 199 -19.40 -1.67 19.91
N ASN A 200 -19.91 -2.55 20.78
CA ASN A 200 -21.34 -2.91 20.88
C ASN A 200 -22.00 -3.42 19.58
N GLY A 201 -21.23 -4.03 18.68
CA GLY A 201 -21.77 -4.56 17.42
C GLY A 201 -22.14 -3.48 16.39
N ASN A 202 -21.88 -2.21 16.69
CA ASN A 202 -21.95 -1.09 15.75
C ASN A 202 -20.53 -0.74 15.30
N PHE A 203 -20.36 -0.37 14.02
CA PHE A 203 -19.05 0.05 13.52
C PHE A 203 -18.99 1.57 13.44
N GLU A 204 -18.13 2.14 14.28
CA GLU A 204 -17.79 3.57 14.29
C GLU A 204 -16.90 3.93 13.09
N CYS A 205 -16.82 5.23 12.78
CA CYS A 205 -15.95 5.73 11.72
C CYS A 205 -14.47 5.51 12.06
N TYR A 206 -13.69 5.07 11.06
CA TYR A 206 -12.24 4.94 11.20
C TYR A 206 -11.59 6.32 11.39
N THR A 207 -10.77 6.43 12.44
CA THR A 207 -9.98 7.62 12.75
C THR A 207 -8.48 7.33 12.64
N SER A 208 -7.66 8.37 12.54
CA SER A 208 -6.21 8.23 12.65
C SER A 208 -5.79 7.57 13.97
N SER A 209 -6.49 7.85 15.07
CA SER A 209 -6.20 7.23 16.38
C SER A 209 -6.43 5.71 16.38
N ALA A 210 -7.47 5.23 15.69
CA ALA A 210 -7.73 3.80 15.53
C ALA A 210 -6.60 3.11 14.75
N GLU A 211 -6.01 3.78 13.76
CA GLU A 211 -4.87 3.24 13.02
C GLU A 211 -3.56 3.23 13.84
N ILE A 212 -3.39 4.18 14.75
CA ILE A 212 -2.30 4.17 15.73
C ILE A 212 -2.42 2.95 16.67
N TYR A 213 -3.62 2.48 16.98
CA TYR A 213 -3.79 1.20 17.69
C TYR A 213 -3.25 0.02 16.87
N SER A 214 -3.53 -0.05 15.57
CA SER A 214 -3.01 -1.10 14.68
C SER A 214 -1.46 -1.12 14.69
N PHE A 215 -0.84 0.07 14.67
CA PHE A 215 0.61 0.26 14.77
C PHE A 215 1.19 -0.09 16.16
N GLY A 216 0.60 0.42 17.24
CA GLY A 216 1.08 0.25 18.62
C GLY A 216 0.75 -1.09 19.26
N GLY A 217 -0.48 -1.57 19.07
CA GLY A 217 -1.06 -2.66 19.84
C GLY A 217 -0.66 -4.06 19.38
N LYS A 218 -0.32 -4.26 18.09
CA LYS A 218 0.02 -5.60 17.58
C LYS A 218 1.31 -5.66 16.79
N LEU A 219 1.60 -4.65 15.98
CA LEU A 219 2.85 -4.60 15.23
C LEU A 219 4.04 -4.43 16.19
N LEU A 220 3.99 -3.43 17.08
CA LEU A 220 5.01 -3.20 18.10
C LEU A 220 5.10 -4.35 19.13
N LEU A 221 3.98 -4.86 19.64
CA LEU A 221 3.97 -6.02 20.56
C LEU A 221 4.44 -7.33 19.91
N GLY A 222 4.19 -7.52 18.61
CA GLY A 222 4.69 -8.67 17.85
C GLY A 222 6.20 -8.59 17.57
N LEU A 223 6.76 -7.38 17.51
CA LEU A 223 8.19 -7.16 17.36
C LEU A 223 8.98 -7.36 18.66
N HIS A 224 8.31 -7.33 19.82
CA HIS A 224 8.89 -7.56 21.15
C HIS A 224 7.84 -7.95 22.21
N HIS A 225 8.06 -9.10 22.88
CA HIS A 225 7.68 -9.23 24.29
C HIS A 225 8.28 -8.03 25.04
N LEU A 226 7.41 -7.21 25.65
CA LEU A 226 7.71 -5.97 26.40
C LEU A 226 8.26 -4.78 25.57
N ILE A 227 7.43 -3.76 25.37
CA ILE A 227 7.41 -2.50 26.15
C ILE A 227 6.29 -1.62 25.59
N ILE A 228 5.28 -1.37 26.43
CA ILE A 228 4.39 -0.22 26.34
C ILE A 228 5.27 1.01 26.54
N ILE A 229 5.42 1.86 25.52
CA ILE A 229 5.62 3.33 25.58
C ILE A 229 5.67 3.78 24.11
N VAL A 230 4.50 3.93 23.47
CA VAL A 230 4.21 4.99 22.47
C VAL A 230 2.69 5.19 22.48
N MET A 231 2.15 5.70 23.59
CA MET A 231 0.76 6.19 23.65
C MET A 231 0.65 7.55 24.36
N ILE A 232 1.75 8.31 24.51
CA ILE A 232 1.70 9.59 25.28
C ILE A 232 1.96 10.84 24.43
N PHE A 233 2.45 10.78 23.18
CA PHE A 233 2.69 12.02 22.42
C PHE A 233 2.42 11.91 20.91
N ILE A 234 1.17 11.64 20.54
CA ILE A 234 0.55 12.17 19.31
C ILE A 234 -0.88 12.57 19.65
#